data_AF-A0A6D2G3S0-F1
#
_entry.id   AF-A0A6D2G3S0-F1
#
_cell.length_a   1.000
_cell.length_b   1.000
_cell.length_c   1.000
_cell.angle_alpha   90.00
_cell.angle_beta   90.00
_cell.angle_gamma   90.00
#
_symmetry.space_group_name_H-M   'P 1'
#
loop_
_entity.id
_entity.type
_entity.pdbx_description
1 polymer ?
#
loop_
_entity_poly.entity_id
_entity_poly.type
_entity_poly.pdbx_seq_one_letter_code
_entity_poly.pdbx_strand_id
1 'polypeptide(L)'
;MLTVPGLCWLCRMPLALSHWGICSVCARAVRQRVSLCPQCGLPAAHPSLPCGRCLQKPPPWQRLVSISDYTPPLSLLVHQLKFTCRSEIAAALARLLLQEVLMARRSTGLQLPDRIVSVPLWSRRHWRRGFNQSDLLCQPLARWLGCAWNSQTITRIRATAVQHHLSARLRKRNLKNAFRLELPVQGLHMVIVG
;
A
#
# COMPACT_ATOMS: atom_id res chain seq x y z
N MET A 1 -14.09 -34.15 -10.70
CA MET A 1 -13.26 -33.17 -9.95
C MET A 1 -14.18 -32.15 -9.34
N LEU A 2 -14.26 -32.08 -8.00
CA LEU A 2 -15.04 -31.04 -7.32
C LEU A 2 -14.27 -29.71 -7.44
N THR A 3 -14.71 -28.83 -8.34
CA THR A 3 -14.24 -27.44 -8.37
C THR A 3 -14.79 -26.74 -7.14
N VAL A 4 -13.99 -26.57 -6.10
CA VAL A 4 -14.33 -25.67 -4.99
C VAL A 4 -14.05 -24.25 -5.49
N PRO A 5 -15.08 -23.42 -5.78
CA PRO A 5 -14.85 -22.07 -6.26
C PRO A 5 -14.21 -21.26 -5.13
N GLY A 6 -13.11 -20.56 -5.42
CA GLY A 6 -12.59 -19.56 -4.50
C GLY A 6 -13.63 -18.48 -4.26
N LEU A 7 -13.80 -18.08 -2.99
CA LEU A 7 -14.78 -17.09 -2.59
C LEU A 7 -14.17 -15.69 -2.51
N CYS A 8 -14.98 -14.67 -2.73
CA CYS A 8 -14.59 -13.29 -2.46
C CYS A 8 -14.25 -13.09 -0.97
N TRP A 9 -13.09 -12.51 -0.67
CA TRP A 9 -12.65 -12.18 0.69
C TRP A 9 -13.61 -11.24 1.44
N LEU A 10 -14.43 -10.48 0.71
CA LEU A 10 -15.36 -9.50 1.26
C LEU A 10 -16.79 -10.05 1.35
N CYS A 11 -17.43 -10.36 0.22
CA CYS A 11 -18.85 -10.77 0.20
C CYS A 11 -19.08 -12.28 0.27
N ARG A 12 -18.02 -13.11 0.28
CA ARG A 12 -18.10 -14.58 0.30
C ARG A 12 -18.83 -15.22 -0.90
N MET A 13 -19.21 -14.46 -1.92
CA MET A 13 -19.76 -15.00 -3.16
C MET A 13 -18.69 -15.73 -3.98
N PRO A 14 -19.06 -16.76 -4.76
CA PRO A 14 -18.14 -17.46 -5.67
C PRO A 14 -17.46 -16.52 -6.67
N LEU A 15 -16.16 -16.74 -6.91
CA LEU A 15 -15.40 -16.04 -7.93
C LEU A 15 -15.20 -16.93 -9.15
N ALA A 16 -15.52 -16.41 -10.33
CA ALA A 16 -15.13 -17.02 -11.61
C ALA A 16 -13.60 -17.18 -11.71
N LEU A 17 -12.85 -16.20 -11.16
CA LEU A 17 -11.40 -16.22 -11.11
C LEU A 17 -10.95 -16.21 -9.65
N SER A 18 -10.79 -17.40 -9.06
CA SER A 18 -10.50 -17.57 -7.63
C SER A 18 -9.24 -16.83 -7.17
N HIS A 19 -8.20 -16.78 -8.00
CA HIS A 19 -6.93 -16.11 -7.70
C HIS A 19 -7.05 -14.57 -7.60
N TRP A 20 -8.19 -13.97 -7.97
CA TRP A 20 -8.42 -12.52 -7.81
C TRP A 20 -8.73 -12.11 -6.38
N GLY A 21 -9.24 -13.03 -5.56
CA GLY A 21 -9.60 -12.85 -4.15
C GLY A 21 -10.75 -11.88 -3.87
N ILE A 22 -11.01 -10.87 -4.70
CA ILE A 22 -12.08 -9.88 -4.51
C ILE A 22 -12.88 -9.75 -5.81
N CYS A 23 -14.21 -9.87 -5.73
CA CYS A 23 -15.07 -9.73 -6.90
C CYS A 23 -15.11 -8.28 -7.41
N SER A 24 -15.53 -8.08 -8.66
CA SER A 24 -15.61 -6.76 -9.30
C SER A 24 -16.54 -5.79 -8.54
N VAL A 25 -17.65 -6.29 -8.00
CA VAL A 25 -18.61 -5.50 -7.22
C VAL A 25 -17.97 -4.97 -5.95
N CYS A 26 -17.36 -5.84 -5.13
CA CYS A 26 -16.68 -5.41 -3.91
C CYS A 26 -15.47 -4.53 -4.21
N ALA A 27 -14.68 -4.85 -5.24
CA ALA A 27 -13.54 -4.03 -5.65
C ALA A 27 -13.96 -2.60 -6.02
N ARG A 28 -15.14 -2.40 -6.61
CA ARG A 28 -15.69 -1.08 -6.91
C ARG A 28 -16.27 -0.40 -5.67
N ALA A 29 -16.95 -1.17 -4.82
CA ALA A 29 -17.61 -0.65 -3.62
C ALA A 29 -16.63 -0.07 -2.60
N VAL A 30 -15.42 -0.64 -2.49
CA VAL A 30 -14.41 -0.19 -1.53
C VAL A 30 -13.58 1.00 -1.98
N ARG A 31 -13.70 1.46 -3.24
CA ARG A 31 -12.89 2.59 -3.72
C ARG A 31 -13.35 3.91 -3.13
N GLN A 32 -12.39 4.81 -2.92
CA GLN A 32 -12.67 6.19 -2.57
C GLN A 32 -13.53 6.85 -3.66
N ARG A 33 -14.63 7.49 -3.27
CA ARG A 33 -15.52 8.26 -4.17
C ARG A 33 -15.31 9.77 -4.09
N VAL A 34 -14.53 10.23 -3.10
CA VAL A 34 -14.27 11.65 -2.84
C VAL A 34 -13.01 12.07 -3.59
N SER A 35 -13.01 13.27 -4.16
CA SER A 35 -11.82 13.90 -4.70
C SER A 35 -10.77 14.08 -3.60
N LEU A 36 -9.58 13.51 -3.81
CA LEU A 36 -8.46 13.60 -2.88
C LEU A 36 -7.37 14.51 -3.44
N CYS A 37 -6.68 15.22 -2.55
CA CYS A 37 -5.46 15.94 -2.89
C CYS A 37 -4.43 14.94 -3.42
N PRO A 38 -3.85 15.18 -4.62
CA PRO A 38 -2.92 14.25 -5.23
C PRO A 38 -1.62 14.06 -4.43
N GLN A 39 -1.27 15.02 -3.55
CA GLN A 39 -0.08 14.96 -2.72
C GLN A 39 -0.35 14.30 -1.36
N CYS A 40 -1.26 14.84 -0.54
CA CYS A 40 -1.46 14.32 0.82
C CYS A 40 -2.54 13.25 0.96
N GLY A 41 -3.38 13.03 -0.07
CA GLY A 41 -4.47 12.05 -0.02
C GLY A 41 -5.66 12.44 0.85
N LEU A 42 -5.74 13.70 1.32
CA LEU A 42 -6.88 14.21 2.08
C LEU A 42 -7.97 14.74 1.14
N PRO A 43 -9.25 14.78 1.57
CA PRO A 43 -10.33 15.38 0.79
C PRO A 43 -9.96 16.78 0.25
N ALA A 44 -10.23 17.00 -1.04
CA ALA A 44 -9.91 18.23 -1.74
C ALA A 44 -10.96 18.54 -2.82
N ALA A 45 -11.05 19.80 -3.23
CA ALA A 45 -12.00 20.22 -4.27
C ALA A 45 -11.66 19.65 -5.66
N HIS A 46 -10.36 19.50 -5.98
CA HIS A 46 -9.91 19.03 -7.29
C HIS A 46 -8.86 17.91 -7.16
N PRO A 47 -8.98 16.80 -7.93
CA PRO A 47 -8.08 15.65 -7.81
C PRO A 47 -6.71 15.86 -8.45
N SER A 48 -6.55 16.87 -9.32
CA SER A 48 -5.26 17.16 -9.96
C SER A 48 -4.49 18.32 -9.34
N LEU A 49 -5.10 19.11 -8.44
CA LEU A 49 -4.47 20.28 -7.83
C LEU A 49 -4.14 20.01 -6.36
N PRO A 50 -2.93 20.36 -5.88
CA PRO A 50 -2.62 20.29 -4.46
C PRO A 50 -3.58 21.16 -3.63
N CYS A 51 -3.98 20.67 -2.46
CA CYS A 51 -4.77 21.47 -1.52
C CYS A 51 -3.92 22.58 -0.87
N GLY A 52 -4.55 23.59 -0.26
CA GLY A 52 -3.85 24.73 0.34
C GLY A 52 -2.77 24.35 1.36
N ARG A 53 -2.98 23.28 2.15
CA ARG A 53 -1.97 22.75 3.08
C ARG A 53 -0.71 22.29 2.35
N CYS A 54 -0.88 21.60 1.22
CA CYS A 54 0.20 21.08 0.40
C CYS A 54 0.94 22.19 -0.35
N LEU A 55 0.24 23.26 -0.76
CA LEU A 55 0.87 24.44 -1.36
C LEU A 55 1.77 25.18 -0.36
N GLN A 56 1.33 25.33 0.89
CA GLN A 56 2.13 25.99 1.93
C GLN A 56 3.28 25.12 2.45
N LYS A 57 3.02 23.82 2.61
CA LYS A 57 3.96 22.87 3.19
C LYS A 57 3.85 21.52 2.48
N PRO A 58 4.53 21.35 1.33
CA PRO A 58 4.45 20.12 0.58
C PRO A 58 5.02 18.95 1.41
N PRO A 59 4.42 17.75 1.31
CA PRO A 59 5.02 16.56 1.89
C PRO A 59 6.31 16.18 1.14
N PRO A 60 7.17 15.32 1.70
CA PRO A 60 8.42 14.89 1.06
C PRO A 60 8.19 13.88 -0.10
N TRP A 61 6.98 13.78 -0.62
CA TRP A 61 6.60 12.92 -1.74
C TRP A 61 5.74 13.70 -2.73
N GLN A 62 5.76 13.30 -4.00
CA GLN A 62 5.09 14.04 -5.08
C GLN A 62 3.62 13.62 -5.25
N ARG A 63 3.30 12.35 -4.99
CA ARG A 63 1.96 11.79 -5.16
C ARG A 63 1.66 10.76 -4.08
N LEU A 64 0.39 10.61 -3.71
CA LEU A 64 -0.12 9.53 -2.87
C LEU A 64 -1.26 8.82 -3.60
N VAL A 65 -1.19 7.50 -3.67
CA VAL A 65 -2.25 6.64 -4.21
C VAL A 65 -2.72 5.71 -3.09
N SER A 66 -4.03 5.65 -2.86
CA SER A 66 -4.66 4.80 -1.88
C SER A 66 -5.95 4.21 -2.45
N ILE A 67 -6.39 3.07 -1.91
CA ILE A 67 -7.66 2.44 -2.30
C ILE A 67 -8.84 3.18 -1.66
N SER A 68 -8.72 3.42 -0.35
CA SER A 68 -9.71 4.08 0.49
C SER A 68 -9.09 4.55 1.79
N ASP A 69 -9.88 5.23 2.59
CA ASP A 69 -9.61 5.39 4.02
C ASP A 69 -9.46 4.04 4.74
N TYR A 70 -8.78 4.04 5.88
CA TYR A 70 -8.57 2.85 6.71
C TYR A 70 -9.84 2.52 7.53
N THR A 71 -10.89 2.12 6.83
CA THR A 71 -12.21 1.80 7.40
C THR A 71 -12.69 0.43 6.89
N PRO A 72 -13.69 -0.19 7.57
CA PRO A 72 -14.30 -1.41 7.07
C PRO A 72 -14.89 -1.19 5.66
N PRO A 73 -14.86 -2.21 4.79
CA PRO A 73 -14.43 -3.58 5.10
C PRO A 73 -12.94 -3.85 4.83
N LEU A 74 -12.21 -2.93 4.18
CA LEU A 74 -10.79 -3.14 3.84
C LEU A 74 -9.87 -3.16 5.06
N SER A 75 -10.17 -2.35 6.09
CA SER A 75 -9.39 -2.36 7.34
C SER A 75 -9.33 -3.76 7.98
N LEU A 76 -10.39 -4.57 7.83
CA LEU A 76 -10.43 -5.95 8.33
C LEU A 76 -9.45 -6.85 7.58
N LEU A 77 -9.39 -6.74 6.24
CA LEU A 77 -8.43 -7.50 5.43
C LEU A 77 -6.99 -7.07 5.71
N VAL A 78 -6.74 -5.76 5.85
CA VAL A 78 -5.43 -5.23 6.21
C VAL A 78 -5.02 -5.69 7.61
N HIS A 79 -5.96 -5.75 8.55
CA HIS A 79 -5.74 -6.29 9.88
C HIS A 79 -5.38 -7.79 9.82
N GLN A 80 -6.12 -8.59 9.06
CA GLN A 80 -5.82 -10.01 8.88
C GLN A 80 -4.41 -10.24 8.30
N LEU A 81 -4.04 -9.46 7.29
CA LEU A 81 -2.68 -9.50 6.72
C LEU A 81 -1.60 -9.10 7.74
N LYS A 82 -1.87 -8.11 8.60
CA LYS A 82 -0.87 -7.59 9.56
C LYS A 82 -0.79 -8.41 10.86
N PHE A 83 -1.85 -9.09 11.28
CA PHE A 83 -1.92 -9.61 12.65
C PHE A 83 -2.38 -11.07 12.76
N THR A 84 -2.94 -11.67 11.71
CA THR A 84 -3.45 -13.04 11.75
C THR A 84 -2.77 -13.97 10.74
N CYS A 85 -1.57 -13.62 10.29
CA CYS A 85 -0.73 -14.41 9.38
C CYS A 85 -1.41 -14.84 8.06
N ARG A 86 -2.42 -14.10 7.57
CA ARG A 86 -3.11 -14.39 6.32
C ARG A 86 -2.42 -13.72 5.12
N SER A 87 -1.29 -14.29 4.70
CA SER A 87 -0.49 -13.78 3.59
C SER A 87 -1.20 -13.88 2.23
N GLU A 88 -2.11 -14.84 2.09
CA GLU A 88 -2.92 -15.09 0.88
C GLU A 88 -3.81 -13.89 0.48
N ILE A 89 -4.12 -13.00 1.43
CA ILE A 89 -4.88 -11.77 1.19
C ILE A 89 -4.06 -10.73 0.43
N ALA A 90 -2.72 -10.78 0.54
CA ALA A 90 -1.84 -9.76 -0.02
C ALA A 90 -2.01 -9.61 -1.54
N ALA A 91 -2.15 -10.72 -2.28
CA ALA A 91 -2.33 -10.66 -3.73
C ALA A 91 -3.60 -9.91 -4.13
N ALA A 92 -4.69 -10.07 -3.38
CA ALA A 92 -5.95 -9.38 -3.62
C ALA A 92 -5.83 -7.88 -3.32
N LEU A 93 -5.17 -7.50 -2.21
CA LEU A 93 -4.91 -6.10 -1.86
C LEU A 93 -3.94 -5.42 -2.85
N ALA A 94 -2.89 -6.12 -3.27
CA ALA A 94 -1.96 -5.64 -4.30
C ALA A 94 -2.69 -5.38 -5.62
N ARG A 95 -3.65 -6.22 -6.00
CA ARG A 95 -4.46 -6.01 -7.20
C ARG A 95 -5.35 -4.79 -7.09
N LEU A 96 -5.95 -4.52 -5.93
CA LEU A 96 -6.69 -3.28 -5.71
C LEU A 96 -5.78 -2.05 -5.83
N LEU A 97 -4.58 -2.09 -5.24
CA LEU A 97 -3.58 -1.02 -5.40
C LEU A 97 -3.19 -0.81 -6.87
N LEU A 98 -2.94 -1.90 -7.61
CA LEU A 98 -2.65 -1.83 -9.05
C LEU A 98 -3.75 -1.09 -9.81
N GLN A 99 -5.01 -1.39 -9.51
CA GLN A 99 -6.13 -0.74 -10.19
C GLN A 99 -6.17 0.78 -9.93
N GLU A 100 -5.85 1.23 -8.72
CA GLU A 100 -5.77 2.66 -8.41
C GLU A 100 -4.57 3.34 -9.07
N VAL A 101 -3.41 2.67 -9.12
CA VAL A 101 -2.24 3.17 -9.86
C VAL A 101 -2.55 3.34 -11.35
N LEU A 102 -3.19 2.34 -11.97
CA LEU A 102 -3.58 2.39 -13.37
C LEU A 102 -4.66 3.45 -13.63
N MET A 103 -5.59 3.64 -12.70
CA MET A 103 -6.60 4.69 -12.80
C MET A 103 -5.95 6.08 -12.70
N ALA A 104 -5.08 6.30 -11.72
CA ALA A 104 -4.32 7.55 -11.56
C ALA A 104 -3.42 7.85 -12.78
N ARG A 105 -2.84 6.81 -13.41
CA ARG A 105 -2.10 6.96 -14.67
C ARG A 105 -2.99 7.49 -15.79
N ARG A 106 -4.19 6.92 -15.96
CA ARG A 106 -5.14 7.34 -17.00
C ARG A 106 -5.72 8.73 -16.74
N SER A 107 -6.05 9.05 -15.48
CA SER A 107 -6.77 10.29 -15.15
C SER A 107 -5.88 11.50 -14.90
N THR A 108 -4.65 11.29 -14.41
CA THR A 108 -3.75 12.39 -14.01
C THR A 108 -2.35 12.31 -14.61
N GLY A 109 -2.10 11.36 -15.50
CA GLY A 109 -0.77 11.16 -16.09
C GLY A 109 0.28 10.69 -15.08
N LEU A 110 -0.13 9.96 -14.03
CA LEU A 110 0.81 9.39 -13.06
C LEU A 110 1.88 8.58 -13.81
N GLN A 111 3.15 8.95 -13.62
CA GLN A 111 4.27 8.22 -14.17
C GLN A 111 4.45 6.91 -13.41
N LEU A 112 4.86 5.84 -14.11
CA LEU A 112 5.20 4.60 -13.42
C LEU A 112 6.55 4.75 -12.70
N PRO A 113 6.74 4.04 -11.57
CA PRO A 113 8.01 4.08 -10.86
C PRO A 113 9.08 3.26 -11.59
N ASP A 114 10.32 3.70 -11.50
CA ASP A 114 11.49 2.88 -11.83
C ASP A 114 11.67 1.75 -10.80
N ARG A 115 11.28 2.04 -9.55
CA ARG A 115 11.40 1.10 -8.43
C ARG A 115 10.29 1.22 -7.40
N ILE A 116 9.82 0.07 -6.92
CA ILE A 116 9.00 -0.02 -5.71
C ILE A 116 9.87 -0.40 -4.51
N VAL A 117 9.57 0.20 -3.37
CA VAL A 117 10.22 -0.04 -2.09
C VAL A 117 9.20 -0.45 -1.04
N SER A 118 9.39 -1.62 -0.45
CA SER A 118 8.65 -2.08 0.72
C SER A 118 9.24 -1.50 2.00
N VAL A 119 8.40 -1.06 2.93
CA VAL A 119 8.84 -0.63 4.26
C VAL A 119 9.13 -1.85 5.14
N PRO A 120 10.36 -2.04 5.66
CA PRO A 120 10.72 -3.22 6.44
C PRO A 120 10.14 -3.23 7.86
N LEU A 121 9.87 -4.45 8.34
CA LEU A 121 9.62 -4.72 9.75
C LEU A 121 10.94 -4.82 10.53
N TRP A 122 10.89 -4.63 11.84
CA TRP A 122 12.03 -4.97 12.71
C TRP A 122 12.20 -6.49 12.77
N SER A 123 13.42 -7.00 12.81
CA SER A 123 13.76 -8.43 12.73
C SER A 123 12.89 -9.31 13.64
N ARG A 124 12.73 -8.95 14.92
CA ARG A 124 11.85 -9.69 15.85
C ARG A 124 10.39 -9.75 15.41
N ARG A 125 9.86 -8.67 14.82
CA ARG A 125 8.47 -8.63 14.33
C ARG A 125 8.34 -9.39 13.01
N HIS A 126 9.35 -9.31 12.15
CA HIS A 126 9.41 -10.11 10.94
C HIS A 126 9.36 -11.60 11.28
N TRP A 127 10.22 -12.05 12.20
CA TRP A 127 10.26 -13.44 12.66
C TRP A 127 8.93 -13.90 13.26
N ARG A 128 8.33 -13.12 14.18
CA ARG A 128 7.01 -13.46 14.77
C ARG A 128 5.87 -13.54 13.75
N ARG A 129 5.91 -12.71 12.69
CA ARG A 129 4.88 -12.69 11.65
C ARG A 129 5.14 -13.74 10.56
N GLY A 130 6.38 -14.16 10.36
CA GLY A 130 6.81 -15.05 9.29
C GLY A 130 7.02 -14.36 7.93
N PHE A 131 6.55 -13.12 7.76
CA PHE A 131 6.68 -12.35 6.52
C PHE A 131 6.63 -10.83 6.77
N ASN A 132 7.06 -10.07 5.77
CA ASN A 132 6.81 -8.65 5.65
C ASN A 132 5.60 -8.42 4.74
N GLN A 133 4.53 -7.84 5.28
CA GLN A 133 3.32 -7.57 4.51
C GLN A 133 3.57 -6.65 3.32
N SER A 134 4.49 -5.70 3.45
CA SER A 134 4.81 -4.77 2.36
C SER A 134 5.53 -5.48 1.23
N ASP A 135 6.41 -6.46 1.53
CA ASP A 135 7.06 -7.28 0.49
C ASP A 135 6.03 -8.07 -0.31
N LEU A 136 5.05 -8.68 0.36
CA LEU A 136 3.96 -9.42 -0.30
C LEU A 136 3.07 -8.55 -1.20
N LEU A 137 2.98 -7.24 -0.93
CA LEU A 137 2.30 -6.29 -1.81
C LEU A 137 3.20 -5.84 -2.96
N CYS A 138 4.45 -5.52 -2.67
CA CYS A 138 5.41 -4.98 -3.64
C CYS A 138 5.79 -5.97 -4.73
N GLN A 139 6.01 -7.24 -4.38
CA GLN A 139 6.45 -8.26 -5.34
C GLN A 139 5.51 -8.39 -6.56
N PRO A 140 4.19 -8.63 -6.38
CA PRO A 140 3.28 -8.66 -7.53
C PRO A 140 3.10 -7.29 -8.19
N LEU A 141 3.09 -6.20 -7.42
CA LEU A 141 2.97 -4.84 -7.99
C LEU A 141 4.13 -4.51 -8.93
N ALA A 142 5.37 -4.79 -8.53
CA ALA A 142 6.56 -4.53 -9.33
C ALA A 142 6.54 -5.32 -10.63
N ARG A 143 6.16 -6.61 -10.54
CA ARG A 143 5.96 -7.46 -11.72
C ARG A 143 4.89 -6.90 -12.66
N TRP A 144 3.74 -6.46 -12.15
CA TRP A 144 2.65 -5.94 -12.98
C TRP A 144 2.91 -4.55 -13.56
N LEU A 145 3.68 -3.71 -12.85
CA LEU A 145 4.07 -2.39 -13.33
C LEU A 145 5.35 -2.41 -14.18
N GLY A 146 6.07 -3.54 -14.24
CA GLY A 146 7.29 -3.70 -15.01
C GLY A 146 8.47 -2.91 -14.43
N CYS A 147 8.58 -2.81 -13.11
CA CYS A 147 9.62 -2.02 -12.43
C CYS A 147 10.46 -2.84 -11.45
N ALA A 148 11.57 -2.27 -10.99
CA ALA A 148 12.48 -2.96 -10.07
C ALA A 148 11.90 -3.08 -8.66
N TRP A 149 12.19 -4.18 -7.99
CA TRP A 149 11.91 -4.35 -6.56
C TRP A 149 12.94 -5.29 -5.92
N ASN A 150 13.38 -4.93 -4.71
CA ASN A 150 14.21 -5.77 -3.85
C ASN A 150 13.84 -5.46 -2.38
N SER A 151 13.56 -6.50 -1.59
CA SER A 151 13.18 -6.39 -0.17
C SER A 151 14.29 -5.80 0.72
N GLN A 152 15.54 -5.81 0.26
CA GLN A 152 16.71 -5.27 0.96
C GLN A 152 17.02 -3.80 0.59
N THR A 153 16.15 -3.14 -0.18
CA THR A 153 16.35 -1.71 -0.57
C THR A 153 16.45 -0.78 0.65
N ILE A 154 15.65 -1.07 1.68
CA ILE A 154 15.68 -0.37 2.96
C ILE A 154 15.84 -1.42 4.05
N THR A 155 16.75 -1.19 4.99
CA THR A 155 16.83 -1.97 6.22
C THR A 155 16.28 -1.17 7.38
N ARG A 156 15.65 -1.87 8.33
CA ARG A 156 15.29 -1.26 9.61
C ARG A 156 16.40 -1.53 10.60
N ILE A 157 17.06 -0.48 11.08
CA ILE A 157 18.29 -0.59 11.86
C ILE A 157 18.07 -0.55 13.38
N ARG A 158 16.86 -0.20 13.84
CA ARG A 158 16.52 -0.24 15.27
C ARG A 158 15.08 -0.64 15.53
N ALA A 159 14.86 -1.19 16.72
CA ALA A 159 13.53 -1.41 17.27
C ALA A 159 12.83 -0.06 17.55
N THR A 160 11.51 -0.05 17.39
CA THR A 160 10.66 1.12 17.70
C THR A 160 9.38 0.63 18.38
N ALA A 161 8.76 1.49 19.18
CA ALA A 161 7.45 1.18 19.78
C ALA A 161 6.38 0.90 18.70
N VAL A 162 5.34 0.18 19.08
CA VAL A 162 4.20 -0.14 18.22
C VAL A 162 3.46 1.15 17.86
N GLN A 163 3.33 1.43 16.55
CA GLN A 163 2.88 2.74 16.08
C GLN A 163 1.38 3.03 16.23
N HIS A 164 0.52 2.00 16.23
CA HIS A 164 -0.93 2.23 16.27
C HIS A 164 -1.44 2.73 17.63
N HIS A 165 -0.62 2.65 18.68
CA HIS A 165 -0.90 3.27 19.98
C HIS A 165 -0.33 4.70 20.11
N LEU A 166 0.34 5.22 19.07
CA LEU A 166 1.06 6.50 19.13
C LEU A 166 0.32 7.60 18.36
N SER A 167 0.32 8.81 18.93
CA SER A 167 -0.11 10.01 18.21
C SER A 167 0.77 10.29 16.98
N ALA A 168 0.31 11.12 16.05
CA ALA A 168 1.07 11.45 14.84
C ALA A 168 2.47 12.01 15.14
N ARG A 169 2.58 12.92 16.13
CA ARG A 169 3.86 13.48 16.58
C ARG A 169 4.79 12.40 17.13
N LEU A 170 4.24 11.49 17.95
CA LEU A 170 4.99 10.38 18.53
C LEU A 170 5.42 9.37 17.46
N ARG A 171 4.58 9.07 16.46
CA ARG A 171 4.94 8.22 15.32
C ARG A 171 6.15 8.77 14.56
N LYS A 172 6.16 10.08 14.27
CA LYS A 172 7.28 10.75 13.59
C LYS A 172 8.58 10.63 14.40
N ARG A 173 8.53 10.90 15.70
CA ARG A 173 9.69 10.75 16.59
C ARG A 173 10.17 9.29 16.67
N ASN A 174 9.23 8.37 16.82
CA ASN A 174 9.50 6.94 16.95
C ASN A 174 10.19 6.34 15.72
N LEU A 175 9.97 6.90 14.52
CA LEU A 175 10.61 6.47 13.27
C LEU A 175 11.90 7.23 12.89
N LYS A 176 12.27 8.30 13.61
CA LYS A 176 13.47 9.08 13.29
C LYS A 176 14.71 8.18 13.32
N ASN A 177 15.51 8.20 12.25
CA ASN A 177 16.71 7.36 12.10
C ASN A 177 16.44 5.86 12.33
N ALA A 178 15.23 5.37 12.02
CA ALA A 178 14.88 3.96 12.19
C ALA A 178 15.21 3.09 10.98
N PHE A 179 15.49 3.71 9.84
CA PHE A 179 15.69 3.06 8.55
C PHE A 179 17.01 3.53 7.94
N ARG A 180 17.66 2.62 7.21
CA ARG A 180 18.82 2.88 6.36
C ARG A 180 18.47 2.48 4.93
N LEU A 181 18.89 3.31 4.00
CA LEU A 181 18.75 3.06 2.57
C LEU A 181 20.04 2.39 2.08
N GLU A 182 19.91 1.28 1.35
CA GLU A 182 21.05 0.44 0.95
C GLU A 182 21.48 0.68 -0.51
N LEU A 183 20.97 1.73 -1.16
CA LEU A 183 21.28 2.03 -2.57
C LEU A 183 21.18 3.52 -2.89
N PRO A 184 21.90 4.01 -3.93
CA PRO A 184 21.76 5.38 -4.40
C PRO A 184 20.39 5.61 -5.05
N VAL A 185 19.79 6.77 -4.78
CA VAL A 185 18.42 7.11 -5.24
C VAL A 185 18.37 8.28 -6.23
N GLN A 186 19.53 8.86 -6.55
CA GLN A 186 19.62 10.02 -7.43
C GLN A 186 19.07 9.66 -8.82
N GLY A 187 18.13 10.47 -9.33
CA GLY A 187 17.54 10.29 -10.65
C GLY A 187 16.47 9.18 -10.76
N LEU A 188 16.12 8.50 -9.66
CA LEU A 188 15.10 7.44 -9.69
C LEU A 188 13.73 7.96 -9.24
N HIS A 189 12.68 7.62 -9.99
CA HIS A 189 11.30 7.73 -9.55
C HIS A 189 10.92 6.49 -8.72
N MET A 190 10.80 6.67 -7.39
CA MET A 190 10.59 5.58 -6.45
C MET A 190 9.25 5.69 -5.73
N VAL A 191 8.58 4.55 -5.55
CA VAL A 191 7.32 4.45 -4.79
C VAL A 191 7.53 3.62 -3.53
N ILE A 192 7.02 4.12 -2.40
CA ILE A 192 7.07 3.42 -1.10
C ILE A 192 5.71 2.80 -0.80
N VAL A 193 5.70 1.52 -0.37
CA VAL A 193 4.50 0.78 0.04
C VAL A 193 4.62 0.33 1.50
N GLY A 194 3.61 0.61 2.33
CA GLY A 194 3.62 0.41 3.80
C GLY A 194 2.29 -0.05 4.40
#